data_AF-A0A1X1TV59-F1
#
_entry.id   AF-A0A1X1TV59-F1
#
_cell.length_a   1.000
_cell.length_b   1.000
_cell.length_c   1.000
_cell.angle_alpha   90.00
_cell.angle_beta   90.00
_cell.angle_gamma   90.00
#
_symmetry.space_group_name_H-M   'P 1'
#
loop_
_entity.id
_entity.type
_entity.pdbx_description
1 polymer ?
#
loop_
_entity_poly.entity_id
_entity_poly.type
_entity_poly.pdbx_seq_one_letter_code
_entity_poly.pdbx_strand_id
1 'polypeptide(L)'
;MTDDADPAVADGVPGISRRRLLTTSATSAVVGMGVGAGVGVGAFDPSVGRKPPIYVVENAPWSAFRDRENPYGFLAFDVDPGQPGGNTSIKATHYALRGPLGAVAVIEQFTLTKPRGDKPA
;
A
#
# COMPACT_ATOMS: atom_id res chain seq x y z
N MET A 1 -34.19 50.85 9.67
CA MET A 1 -33.68 49.54 10.11
C MET A 1 -33.73 48.64 8.89
N THR A 2 -32.74 48.79 8.03
CA THR A 2 -32.56 48.00 6.81
C THR A 2 -31.85 46.72 7.20
N ASP A 3 -32.51 45.61 6.94
CA ASP A 3 -32.00 44.25 7.06
C ASP A 3 -31.13 44.00 5.82
N ASP A 4 -29.82 44.16 5.98
CA ASP A 4 -28.86 43.78 4.94
C ASP A 4 -28.75 42.25 4.96
N ALA A 5 -29.30 41.62 3.92
CA ALA A 5 -29.19 40.20 3.68
C ALA A 5 -27.71 39.79 3.49
N ASP A 6 -27.24 38.91 4.36
CA ASP A 6 -25.94 38.23 4.26
C ASP A 6 -25.97 37.25 3.06
N PRO A 7 -25.12 37.41 2.03
CA PRO A 7 -25.08 36.47 0.92
C PRO A 7 -24.40 35.17 1.34
N ALA A 8 -25.16 34.08 1.20
CA ALA A 8 -24.76 32.68 1.32
C ALA A 8 -23.25 32.40 1.18
N VAL A 9 -22.62 32.01 2.29
CA VAL A 9 -21.30 31.39 2.29
C VAL A 9 -21.40 30.07 1.54
N ALA A 10 -20.87 30.05 0.32
CA ALA A 10 -20.66 28.82 -0.43
C ALA A 10 -19.58 27.98 0.27
N ASP A 11 -19.99 26.83 0.83
CA ASP A 11 -19.11 25.80 1.36
C ASP A 11 -18.22 25.24 0.23
N GLY A 12 -17.01 25.80 0.11
CA GLY A 12 -15.98 25.42 -0.84
C GLY A 12 -14.81 24.69 -0.19
N VAL A 13 -15.06 23.67 0.64
CA VAL A 13 -13.99 22.75 1.08
C VAL A 13 -13.69 21.80 -0.07
N PRO A 14 -12.47 21.75 -0.65
CA PRO A 14 -12.16 20.82 -1.73
C PRO A 14 -12.27 19.39 -1.23
N GLY A 15 -13.36 18.73 -1.61
CA GLY A 15 -13.62 17.33 -1.30
C GLY A 15 -12.55 16.44 -1.94
N ILE A 16 -12.03 15.51 -1.15
CA ILE A 16 -11.15 14.43 -1.60
C ILE A 16 -11.86 13.69 -2.75
N SER A 17 -11.39 13.91 -3.98
CA SER A 17 -11.97 13.30 -5.18
C SER A 17 -11.68 11.80 -5.21
N ARG A 18 -12.70 11.03 -4.83
CA ARG A 18 -12.75 9.57 -4.91
C ARG A 18 -13.03 9.15 -6.35
N ARG A 19 -12.00 9.10 -7.21
CA ARG A 19 -11.86 8.14 -8.34
C ARG A 19 -10.71 8.53 -9.26
N ARG A 20 -9.58 7.85 -9.08
CA ARG A 20 -8.86 7.24 -10.20
C ARG A 20 -7.96 6.14 -9.64
N LEU A 21 -8.42 4.89 -9.72
CA LEU A 21 -7.51 3.75 -9.64
C LEU A 21 -6.61 3.84 -10.87
N LEU A 22 -5.46 4.50 -10.70
CA LEU A 22 -4.33 4.30 -11.57
C LEU A 22 -3.70 2.98 -11.16
N THR A 23 -4.05 1.90 -11.87
CA THR A 23 -3.27 0.66 -11.88
C THR A 23 -1.91 1.03 -12.45
N THR A 24 -1.04 1.59 -11.61
CA THR A 24 0.36 1.81 -11.97
C THR A 24 0.96 0.42 -11.93
N SER A 25 1.22 -0.16 -13.10
CA SER A 25 2.04 -1.35 -13.21
C SER A 25 3.40 -1.02 -12.63
N ALA A 26 3.64 -1.40 -11.37
CA ALA A 26 4.98 -1.55 -10.87
C ALA A 26 5.53 -2.79 -11.57
N THR A 27 6.50 -2.60 -12.47
CA THR A 27 7.27 -3.71 -13.02
C THR A 27 8.18 -4.22 -11.91
N SER A 28 7.64 -5.05 -11.01
CA SER A 28 8.44 -5.83 -10.08
C SER A 28 8.98 -7.04 -10.83
N ALA A 29 10.29 -7.24 -10.80
CA ALA A 29 10.85 -8.57 -11.05
C ALA A 29 10.37 -9.49 -9.92
N VAL A 30 9.27 -10.21 -10.14
CA VAL A 30 8.73 -11.16 -9.17
C VAL A 30 9.59 -12.42 -9.24
N VAL A 31 10.53 -12.56 -8.31
CA VAL A 31 11.14 -13.86 -7.98
C VAL A 31 10.67 -14.22 -6.58
N GLY A 32 9.58 -14.99 -6.51
CA GLY A 32 9.00 -15.49 -5.26
C GLY A 32 7.60 -16.02 -5.48
N MET A 33 7.46 -17.35 -5.55
CA MET A 33 6.13 -17.99 -5.48
C MET A 33 5.70 -18.07 -4.01
N GLY A 34 4.82 -17.17 -3.58
CA GLY A 34 4.15 -17.28 -2.28
C GLY A 34 2.95 -18.23 -2.37
N VAL A 35 2.59 -18.90 -1.27
CA VAL A 35 1.27 -19.52 -1.07
C VAL A 35 0.55 -18.70 0.00
N GLY A 36 -0.65 -18.21 -0.30
CA GLY A 36 -1.45 -17.34 0.56
C GLY A 36 -2.81 -17.95 0.89
N ALA A 37 -3.43 -17.48 1.96
CA ALA A 37 -4.84 -17.76 2.23
C ALA A 37 -5.68 -16.60 1.64
N GLY A 38 -6.48 -16.90 0.63
CA GLY A 38 -7.48 -15.99 0.09
C GLY A 38 -8.73 -16.02 0.95
N VAL A 39 -9.28 -14.83 1.26
CA VAL A 39 -10.55 -14.71 1.97
C VAL A 39 -11.61 -14.14 1.02
N GLY A 40 -12.73 -14.83 0.91
CA GLY A 40 -13.89 -14.39 0.15
C GLY A 40 -15.14 -14.38 1.00
N VAL A 41 -16.20 -13.79 0.48
CA VAL A 41 -17.54 -13.86 1.10
C VAL A 41 -18.50 -14.51 0.12
N GLY A 42 -19.28 -15.48 0.62
CA GLY A 42 -20.35 -16.10 -0.15
C GLY A 42 -21.57 -15.18 -0.33
N ALA A 43 -22.62 -15.71 -0.94
CA ALA A 43 -23.92 -15.04 -0.99
C ALA A 43 -24.47 -14.82 0.43
N PHE A 44 -25.34 -13.83 0.60
CA PHE A 44 -25.97 -13.58 1.89
C PHE A 44 -26.90 -14.75 2.25
N ASP A 45 -26.74 -15.30 3.45
CA ASP A 45 -27.59 -16.36 3.99
C ASP A 45 -28.58 -15.78 5.01
N PRO A 46 -29.89 -15.73 4.70
CA PRO A 46 -30.90 -15.21 5.61
C PRO A 46 -31.08 -16.03 6.90
N SER A 47 -30.71 -17.32 6.89
CA SER A 47 -30.85 -18.21 8.06
C SER A 47 -29.77 -17.96 9.13
N VAL A 48 -28.58 -17.50 8.69
CA VAL A 48 -27.45 -17.15 9.57
C VAL A 48 -27.32 -15.62 9.73
N GLY A 49 -28.04 -14.85 8.92
CA GLY A 49 -28.05 -13.38 8.95
C GLY A 49 -26.74 -12.74 8.48
N ARG A 50 -25.87 -13.49 7.79
CA ARG A 50 -24.57 -13.00 7.31
C ARG A 50 -24.10 -13.76 6.07
N LYS A 51 -23.11 -13.20 5.37
CA LYS A 51 -22.39 -13.91 4.31
C LYS A 51 -21.41 -14.90 4.95
N PRO A 52 -21.40 -16.19 4.54
CA PRO A 52 -20.44 -17.14 5.07
C PRO A 52 -19.03 -16.80 4.57
N PRO A 53 -17.99 -16.96 5.41
CA PRO A 53 -16.60 -16.77 4.98
C PRO A 53 -16.15 -17.93 4.10
N ILE A 54 -15.40 -17.61 3.05
CA ILE A 54 -14.73 -18.59 2.18
C ILE A 54 -13.24 -18.53 2.49
N TYR A 55 -12.66 -19.68 2.83
CA TYR A 55 -11.23 -19.85 3.05
C TYR A 55 -10.65 -20.73 1.95
N VAL A 56 -9.74 -20.20 1.14
CA VAL A 56 -9.03 -20.97 0.11
C VAL A 56 -7.53 -20.78 0.26
N VAL A 57 -6.79 -21.85 0.03
CA VAL A 57 -5.34 -21.77 -0.17
C VAL A 57 -5.11 -21.45 -1.64
N GLU A 58 -4.43 -20.35 -1.91
CA GLU A 58 -4.12 -19.91 -3.27
C GLU A 58 -2.61 -19.87 -3.51
N ASN A 59 -2.24 -20.03 -4.77
CA ASN A 59 -0.95 -19.54 -5.22
C ASN A 59 -0.99 -18.00 -5.11
N ALA A 60 -0.07 -17.42 -4.34
CA ALA A 60 0.01 -16.01 -4.02
C ALA A 60 1.25 -15.37 -4.70
N PRO A 61 1.26 -15.26 -6.03
CA PRO A 61 2.37 -14.63 -6.75
C PRO A 61 2.48 -13.13 -6.45
N TRP A 62 1.42 -12.54 -5.91
CA TRP A 62 1.37 -11.16 -5.40
C TRP A 62 2.11 -10.99 -4.07
N SER A 63 2.46 -12.07 -3.37
CA SER A 63 3.20 -12.06 -2.11
C SER A 63 4.65 -12.46 -2.35
N ALA A 64 5.50 -11.50 -2.69
CA ALA A 64 6.90 -11.75 -3.02
C ALA A 64 7.75 -12.25 -1.83
N PHE A 65 7.50 -11.75 -0.62
CA PHE A 65 8.27 -12.08 0.58
C PHE A 65 7.37 -12.17 1.82
N ARG A 66 7.64 -13.15 2.69
CA ARG A 66 6.98 -13.37 3.99
C ARG A 66 8.02 -13.87 4.99
N ASP A 67 8.31 -13.08 6.01
CA ASP A 67 9.12 -13.54 7.13
C ASP A 67 8.24 -14.26 8.16
N ARG A 68 8.50 -15.56 8.37
CA ARG A 68 7.83 -16.35 9.42
C ARG A 68 8.70 -16.55 10.65
N GLU A 69 9.99 -16.26 10.54
CA GLU A 69 10.98 -16.51 11.59
C GLU A 69 11.15 -15.30 12.50
N ASN A 70 11.04 -14.09 11.94
CA ASN A 70 11.19 -12.84 12.67
C ASN A 70 9.86 -12.06 12.69
N PRO A 71 9.00 -12.28 13.70
CA PRO A 71 7.68 -11.64 13.77
C PRO A 71 7.74 -10.14 14.12
N TYR A 72 8.89 -9.66 14.62
CA TYR A 72 9.09 -8.28 15.05
C TYR A 72 10.19 -7.60 14.23
N GLY A 73 9.89 -6.39 13.79
CA GLY A 73 10.77 -5.64 12.91
C GLY A 73 10.18 -4.31 12.48
N PHE A 74 10.90 -3.62 11.62
CA PHE A 74 10.46 -2.39 10.97
C PHE A 74 11.04 -2.31 9.56
N LEU A 75 10.46 -1.43 8.73
CA LEU A 75 11.00 -1.09 7.41
C LEU A 75 11.57 0.33 7.46
N ALA A 76 12.77 0.50 6.92
CA ALA A 76 13.33 1.81 6.61
C ALA A 76 13.20 2.09 5.11
N PHE A 77 12.77 3.31 4.77
CA PHE A 77 12.62 3.76 3.39
C PHE A 77 13.59 4.90 3.12
N ASP A 78 14.46 4.67 2.16
CA ASP A 78 15.37 5.67 1.60
C ASP A 78 14.80 6.11 0.25
N VAL A 79 14.44 7.39 0.14
CA VAL A 79 13.71 7.94 -1.00
C VAL A 79 14.63 8.81 -1.83
N ASP A 80 14.83 8.42 -3.09
CA ASP A 80 15.44 9.27 -4.10
C ASP A 80 14.33 9.92 -4.96
N PRO A 81 14.11 11.24 -4.84
CA PRO A 81 13.13 11.92 -5.67
C PRO A 81 13.51 11.88 -7.16
N GLY A 82 14.79 11.76 -7.50
CA GLY A 82 15.31 11.83 -8.86
C GLY A 82 15.25 13.25 -9.46
N GLN A 83 15.47 13.32 -10.77
CA GLN A 83 15.43 14.56 -11.57
C GLN A 83 14.09 14.72 -12.30
N PRO A 84 13.63 15.94 -12.64
CA PRO A 84 12.42 16.16 -13.43
C PRO A 84 12.41 15.34 -14.73
N GLY A 85 11.30 14.67 -15.03
CA GLY A 85 11.18 13.76 -16.17
C GLY A 85 11.92 12.41 -16.04
N GLY A 86 12.66 12.19 -14.95
CA GLY A 86 13.33 10.94 -14.62
C GLY A 86 12.45 9.97 -13.82
N ASN A 87 13.09 9.13 -13.01
CA ASN A 87 12.41 8.20 -12.10
C ASN A 87 12.54 8.67 -10.64
N THR A 88 11.51 8.37 -9.84
CA THR A 88 11.60 8.35 -8.38
C THR A 88 11.85 6.91 -7.95
N SER A 89 12.71 6.73 -6.96
CA SER A 89 13.02 5.41 -6.39
C SER A 89 12.89 5.40 -4.87
N ILE A 90 12.51 4.26 -4.32
CA ILE A 90 12.44 4.01 -2.88
C ILE A 90 13.17 2.70 -2.61
N LYS A 91 14.28 2.76 -1.87
CA LYS A 91 14.95 1.57 -1.35
C LYS A 91 14.36 1.24 0.01
N ALA A 92 13.66 0.13 0.11
CA ALA A 92 13.08 -0.39 1.33
C ALA A 92 14.01 -1.46 1.93
N THR A 93 14.35 -1.33 3.21
CA THR A 93 15.12 -2.34 3.95
C THR A 93 14.31 -2.83 5.13
N HIS A 94 14.04 -4.13 5.18
CA HIS A 94 13.35 -4.79 6.29
C HIS A 94 14.37 -5.22 7.35
N TYR A 95 14.17 -4.76 8.57
CA TYR A 95 14.97 -5.11 9.74
C TYR A 95 14.16 -5.95 10.71
N ALA A 96 14.69 -7.10 11.11
CA ALA A 96 14.21 -7.83 12.27
C ALA A 96 14.84 -7.27 13.55
N LEU A 97 14.07 -7.26 14.64
CA LEU A 97 14.62 -7.07 15.98
C LEU A 97 15.07 -8.43 16.52
N ARG A 98 16.36 -8.54 16.85
CA ARG A 98 16.98 -9.78 17.32
C ARG A 98 17.78 -9.53 18.59
N GLY A 99 17.30 -10.06 19.70
CA GLY A 99 18.03 -10.05 20.97
C GLY A 99 17.81 -8.80 21.83
N PRO A 100 18.54 -8.69 22.96
CA PRO A 100 18.37 -7.62 23.93
C PRO A 100 18.66 -6.24 23.34
N LEU A 101 18.01 -5.21 23.89
CA LEU A 101 18.25 -3.78 23.59
C LEU A 101 18.01 -3.36 22.13
N GLY A 102 17.23 -4.12 21.36
CA GLY A 102 16.80 -3.71 20.02
C GLY A 102 17.89 -3.85 18.95
N ALA A 103 18.80 -4.82 19.10
CA ALA A 103 19.72 -5.16 18.04
C ALA A 103 18.95 -5.54 16.76
N VAL A 104 19.43 -5.02 15.61
CA VAL A 104 18.76 -5.13 14.31
C VAL A 104 19.53 -6.00 13.35
N ALA A 105 18.81 -6.76 12.53
CA ALA A 105 19.38 -7.53 11.42
C ALA A 105 18.60 -7.24 10.14
N VAL A 106 19.29 -6.96 9.04
CA VAL A 106 18.67 -6.86 7.71
C VAL A 106 18.19 -8.23 7.28
N ILE A 107 16.91 -8.32 6.93
CA ILE A 107 16.29 -9.56 6.45
C ILE A 107 16.05 -9.52 4.94
N GLU A 108 15.62 -8.38 4.42
CA GLU A 108 15.27 -8.21 3.01
C GLU A 108 15.55 -6.76 2.57
N GLN A 109 15.89 -6.58 1.29
CA GLN A 109 16.05 -5.27 0.69
C GLN A 109 15.57 -5.27 -0.76
N PHE A 110 14.69 -4.33 -1.09
CA PHE A 110 14.19 -4.16 -2.45
C PHE A 110 14.03 -2.68 -2.80
N THR A 111 14.04 -2.40 -4.10
CA THR A 111 13.85 -1.05 -4.63
C THR A 111 12.56 -0.98 -5.43
N LEU A 112 11.71 -0.01 -5.11
CA LEU A 112 10.57 0.38 -5.92
C LEU A 112 10.98 1.56 -6.80
N THR A 113 10.73 1.48 -8.09
CA THR A 113 11.03 2.56 -9.03
C THR A 113 9.80 2.90 -9.85
N LYS A 114 9.54 4.20 -10.02
CA LYS A 114 8.41 4.72 -10.78
C LYS A 114 8.85 5.91 -11.62
N PRO A 115 8.45 6.01 -12.90
CA PRO A 115 8.61 7.23 -13.68
C PRO A 115 7.92 8.42 -13.01
N ARG A 116 8.56 9.59 -13.05
CA ARG A 116 7.95 10.82 -12.53
C ARG A 116 6.82 11.29 -13.44
N GLY A 117 5.84 11.96 -12.83
CA GLY A 117 4.68 12.50 -13.51
C GLY A 117 4.85 13.93 -14.02
N ASP A 118 5.99 14.58 -13.74
CA ASP A 118 6.28 15.91 -14.24
C ASP A 118 6.71 15.87 -15.72
N LYS A 119 6.46 16.98 -16.43
CA LYS A 119 6.93 17.11 -17.82
C LYS A 119 8.47 17.10 -17.84
N PRO A 120 9.10 16.51 -18.88
CA PRO A 120 10.52 16.66 -19.08
C PRO A 120 10.89 18.14 -19.22
N ALA A 121 12.05 18.50 -18.68
CA ALA A 121 12.62 19.84 -18.74
C ALA A 121 12.92 20.27 -20.19
#